data_AF-G0VPG8-F1
#
_entry.id   AF-G0VPG8-F1
#
_cell.length_a   1.000
_cell.length_b   1.000
_cell.length_c   1.000
_cell.angle_alpha   90.00
_cell.angle_beta   90.00
_cell.angle_gamma   90.00
#
_symmetry.space_group_name_H-M   'P 1'
#
loop_
_entity.id
_entity.type
_entity.pdbx_description
1 polymer ?
#
loop_
_entity_poly.entity_id
_entity_poly.type
_entity_poly.pdbx_seq_one_letter_code
_entity_poly.pdbx_strand_id
1 'polypeptide(L)' 'MEESRKKANKKWLAKNYESITIRVPKGTKEQIKAWAEIAGISMAAYIQAACKEKAEKFTHNP' A
#
# COMPACT_ATOMS: atom_id res chain seq x y z
N MET A 1 -11.01 -23.07 -20.36
CA MET A 1 -10.78 -21.68 -20.83
C MET A 1 -10.61 -20.67 -19.69
N GLU A 2 -11.41 -20.72 -18.63
CA GLU A 2 -11.37 -19.69 -17.57
C GLU A 2 -10.16 -19.80 -16.62
N GLU A 3 -9.67 -21.01 -16.39
CA GLU A 3 -8.52 -21.28 -15.52
C GLU A 3 -7.21 -20.64 -16.03
N SER A 4 -7.00 -20.62 -17.34
CA SER A 4 -5.79 -20.06 -17.96
C SER A 4 -5.69 -18.55 -17.77
N ARG A 5 -6.82 -17.83 -17.83
CA ARG A 5 -6.87 -16.38 -17.58
C ARG A 5 -6.58 -16.05 -16.12
N LYS A 6 -7.09 -16.84 -15.18
CA LYS A 6 -6.81 -16.67 -13.74
C LYS A 6 -5.32 -16.84 -13.44
N LYS A 7 -4.64 -17.80 -14.06
CA LYS A 7 -3.19 -18.01 -13.90
C LYS A 7 -2.37 -16.87 -14.52
N ALA A 8 -2.76 -16.38 -15.69
CA ALA A 8 -2.09 -15.25 -16.35
C ALA A 8 -2.21 -13.96 -15.52
N ASN A 9 -3.41 -13.64 -15.00
CA ASN A 9 -3.62 -12.48 -14.15
C ASN A 9 -2.79 -12.56 -12.86
N LYS A 10 -2.75 -13.73 -12.20
CA LYS A 10 -1.90 -13.92 -11.01
C LYS A 10 -0.42 -13.66 -11.30
N LYS A 11 0.10 -14.13 -12.44
CA LYS A 11 1.49 -13.87 -12.86
C LYS A 11 1.73 -12.39 -13.13
N TRP A 12 0.77 -11.70 -13.76
CA TRP A 12 0.87 -10.26 -14.01
C TRP A 12 0.81 -9.46 -12.71
N LEU A 13 -0.13 -9.77 -11.81
CA LEU A 13 -0.22 -9.14 -10.50
C LEU A 13 1.06 -9.35 -9.68
N ALA A 14 1.59 -10.57 -9.61
CA ALA A 14 2.83 -10.85 -8.89
C ALA A 14 4.08 -10.18 -9.51
N LYS A 15 4.07 -9.94 -10.83
CA LYS A 15 5.18 -9.27 -11.53
C LYS A 15 5.13 -7.75 -11.37
N ASN A 16 3.95 -7.16 -11.23
CA ASN A 16 3.78 -5.70 -11.21
C ASN A 16 3.49 -5.13 -9.82
N TYR A 17 3.04 -5.96 -8.87
CA TYR A 17 2.67 -5.54 -7.52
C TYR A 17 3.39 -6.39 -6.48
N GLU A 18 4.02 -5.71 -5.52
CA GLU A 18 4.57 -6.34 -4.32
C GLU A 18 3.55 -6.26 -3.18
N SER A 19 3.34 -7.38 -2.49
CA SER A 19 2.52 -7.43 -1.28
C SER A 19 3.37 -7.13 -0.05
N ILE A 20 3.12 -6.01 0.62
CA ILE A 20 3.79 -5.67 1.88
C ILE A 20 2.92 -6.14 3.04
N THR A 21 3.43 -7.08 3.83
CA THR A 21 2.80 -7.46 5.11
C THR A 21 3.48 -6.70 6.23
N ILE A 22 2.75 -5.79 6.88
CA ILE A 22 3.24 -5.06 8.06
C ILE A 22 2.51 -5.51 9.31
N ARG A 23 3.25 -5.63 10.42
CA ARG A 23 2.67 -5.81 11.75
C ARG A 23 2.52 -4.45 12.40
N VAL A 24 1.30 -4.07 12.71
CA VAL A 24 0.97 -2.82 13.40
C VAL A 24 0.20 -3.11 14.69
N PRO A 25 0.27 -2.21 15.69
CA PRO A 25 -0.56 -2.31 16.89
C PRO A 25 -2.06 -2.40 16.56
N LYS A 26 -2.85 -2.95 17.48
CA LYS A 26 -4.32 -2.95 17.37
C LYS A 26 -4.82 -1.50 17.34
N GLY A 27 -5.80 -1.21 16.48
CA GLY A 27 -6.36 0.13 16.26
C GLY A 27 -5.65 0.95 15.17
N THR A 28 -4.39 0.67 14.84
CA THR A 28 -3.66 1.42 13.81
C THR A 28 -4.29 1.26 12.43
N LYS A 29 -4.81 0.07 12.11
CA LYS A 29 -5.51 -0.17 10.83
C LYS A 29 -6.74 0.72 10.67
N GLU A 30 -7.53 0.87 11.73
CA GLU A 30 -8.75 1.70 11.71
C GLU A 30 -8.39 3.18 11.58
N GLN A 31 -7.32 3.62 12.25
CA GLN A 31 -6.81 4.99 12.08
C GLN A 31 -6.34 5.28 10.65
N ILE A 32 -5.54 4.39 10.05
CA ILE A 32 -5.08 4.56 8.66
C ILE A 32 -6.29 4.57 7.71
N LYS A 33 -7.29 3.72 7.94
CA LYS A 33 -8.52 3.73 7.15
C LYS A 33 -9.23 5.09 7.25
N ALA A 34 -9.42 5.62 8.46
CA ALA A 34 -10.07 6.91 8.67
C ALA A 34 -9.31 8.05 7.97
N TRP A 35 -7.97 8.08 8.06
CA TRP A 35 -7.16 9.07 7.35
C TRP A 35 -7.25 8.94 5.84
N ALA A 36 -7.26 7.72 5.32
CA ALA A 36 -7.43 7.46 3.90
C ALA A 36 -8.81 7.92 3.40
N GLU A 37 -9.87 7.68 4.18
CA GLU A 37 -11.23 8.16 3.88
C GLU A 37 -11.30 9.70 3.87
N ILE A 38 -10.69 10.37 4.86
CA ILE A 38 -10.59 11.84 4.91
C ILE A 38 -9.82 12.39 3.70
N ALA A 39 -8.73 11.72 3.31
CA ALA A 39 -7.93 12.10 2.15
C ALA A 39 -8.55 11.70 0.81
N GLY A 40 -9.68 10.96 0.80
CA GLY A 40 -10.34 10.49 -0.41
C GLY A 40 -9.53 9.48 -1.22
N ILE A 41 -8.57 8.79 -0.60
CA ILE A 41 -7.67 7.83 -1.27
C ILE A 41 -7.75 6.45 -0.62
N SER A 42 -7.20 5.43 -1.30
CA SER A 42 -7.14 4.08 -0.73
C SER A 42 -6.14 4.00 0.43
N MET A 43 -6.39 3.09 1.39
CA MET A 43 -5.50 2.83 2.52
C MET A 43 -4.05 2.53 2.07
N ALA A 44 -3.88 1.78 0.98
CA ALA A 44 -2.56 1.48 0.42
C ALA A 44 -1.89 2.73 -0.16
N ALA A 45 -2.62 3.56 -0.91
CA ALA A 45 -2.09 4.82 -1.44
C ALA A 45 -1.71 5.79 -0.30
N TYR A 46 -2.51 5.85 0.76
CA TYR A 46 -2.20 6.65 1.94
C TYR A 46 -0.90 6.21 2.61
N ILE A 47 -0.71 4.90 2.81
CA ILE A 47 0.53 4.35 3.38
C ILE A 47 1.73 4.69 2.47
N GLN A 48 1.60 4.52 1.16
CA GLN A 48 2.67 4.84 0.21
C GLN A 48 3.04 6.33 0.22
N ALA A 49 2.04 7.22 0.21
CA ALA A 49 2.25 8.66 0.28
C ALA A 49 2.93 9.07 1.59
N ALA A 50 2.48 8.55 2.72
CA ALA A 50 3.07 8.81 4.03
C ALA A 50 4.53 8.31 4.12
N CYS A 51 4.82 7.13 3.56
CA CYS A 51 6.19 6.61 3.46
C CYS A 51 7.08 7.51 2.59
N LYS A 52 6.58 7.97 1.44
CA LYS A 52 7.31 8.87 0.55
C LYS A 52 7.62 10.20 1.21
N GLU A 53 6.62 10.83 1.83
CA GLU A 53 6.79 12.11 2.53
C GLU A 53 7.84 12.00 3.67
N LYS A 54 7.82 10.89 4.42
CA LYS A 54 8.84 10.66 5.46
C LYS A 54 10.22 10.40 4.88
N ALA A 55 10.34 9.66 3.78
CA ALA A 55 11.62 9.39 3.13
C ALA A 55 12.27 10.66 2.56
N GLU A 56 11.47 11.58 2.02
CA GLU A 56 11.91 12.90 1.56
C GLU A 56 12.47 13.74 2.72
N LYS A 57 11.89 13.63 3.92
CA LYS A 57 12.42 14.29 5.13
C LYS A 57 13.75 13.68 5.62
N PHE A 58 13.98 12.38 5.42
CA PHE A 58 15.24 11.72 5.78
C PHE A 58 16.38 12.00 4.80
N THR A 59 16.09 12.24 3.53
CA THR A 59 17.11 12.53 2.50
C THR A 59 17.58 13.98 2.50
N HIS A 60 16.91 14.87 3.24
CA HIS A 60 17.28 16.28 3.40
C HIS A 60 17.81 16.60 4.81
N ASN A 61 18.54 15.69 5.45
CA ASN A 61 19.31 16.05 6.64
C ASN A 61 20.79 16.22 6.25
N PRO A 62 21.30 17.47 6.15
CA PRO A 62 22.72 17.75 5.86
C PRO A 62 23.67 17.33 6.98
#